data_AF-A0A3Q3EVN6-F1
#
_entry.id   AF-A0A3Q3EVN6-F1
#
_cell.length_a   1.000
_cell.length_b   1.000
_cell.length_c   1.000
_cell.angle_alpha   90.00
_cell.angle_beta   90.00
_cell.angle_gamma   90.00
#
_symmetry.space_group_name_H-M   'P 1'
#
loop_
_entity.id
_entity.type
_entity.pdbx_description
1 polymer ?
#
loop_
_entity_poly.entity_id
_entity_poly.type
_entity_poly.pdbx_seq_one_letter_code
_entity_poly.pdbx_strand_id
1 'polypeptide(L)' 'QGEGERERNFLPRTMTEAELYTLYKGVYLPSLLHPQESLKYYEDFTFRPDDVLIVTYPKSGE' A
#
# COMPACT_ATOMS: atom_id res chain seq x y z
N GLN A 1 -15.40 19.83 32.38
CA GLN A 1 -14.23 19.28 31.66
C GLN A 1 -14.44 17.77 31.56
N GLY A 2 -14.80 17.22 30.40
CA GLY A 2 -15.00 15.77 30.29
C GLY A 2 -15.87 15.28 29.13
N GLU A 3 -16.62 16.16 28.45
CA GLU A 3 -17.54 15.74 27.38
C GLU A 3 -16.92 15.84 25.97
N GLY A 4 -16.05 16.83 25.71
CA GLY A 4 -15.41 17.02 24.41
C GLY A 4 -14.31 16.01 24.05
N GLU A 5 -13.86 15.17 24.98
CA GLU A 5 -12.87 14.13 24.73
C GLU A 5 -13.48 12.84 24.18
N ARG A 6 -14.75 12.57 24.49
CA ARG A 6 -15.42 11.35 24.03
C ARG A 6 -15.81 11.43 22.55
N GLU A 7 -16.19 12.61 22.04
CA GLU A 7 -16.52 12.80 20.61
C GLU A 7 -15.33 12.62 19.68
N ARG A 8 -14.10 12.93 20.14
CA ARG A 8 -12.87 12.75 19.34
C ARG A 8 -12.54 11.29 19.03
N ASN A 9 -13.14 10.33 19.75
CA ASN A 9 -12.91 8.90 19.56
C ASN A 9 -13.93 8.23 18.60
N PHE A 10 -14.93 8.96 18.10
CA PHE A 10 -15.93 8.42 17.17
C PHE A 10 -15.68 8.79 15.70
N LEU A 11 -14.73 9.69 15.44
CA LEU A 11 -14.28 9.99 14.09
C LEU A 11 -13.11 9.05 13.75
N PRO A 12 -13.14 8.35 12.61
CA PRO A 12 -11.99 7.55 12.19
C PRO A 12 -10.76 8.45 12.11
N ARG A 13 -9.73 8.10 12.86
CA ARG A 13 -8.45 8.82 12.83
C ARG A 13 -7.94 8.82 11.39
N THR A 14 -7.53 9.98 10.90
CA THR A 14 -6.78 10.08 9.65
C THR A 14 -5.46 9.32 9.79
N MET A 15 -5.24 8.33 8.93
CA MET A 15 -3.97 7.61 8.89
C MET A 15 -2.84 8.57 8.52
N THR A 16 -1.69 8.39 9.16
CA THR A 16 -0.46 9.11 8.86
C THR A 16 0.23 8.52 7.64
N GLU A 17 1.09 9.28 6.98
CA GLU A 17 1.84 8.82 5.80
C GLU A 17 2.69 7.57 6.10
N ALA A 18 3.28 7.50 7.30
CA ALA A 18 4.07 6.35 7.76
C ALA A 18 3.22 5.08 7.99
N GLU A 19 1.91 5.23 8.23
CA GLU A 19 0.97 4.10 8.33
C GLU A 19 0.45 3.68 6.94
N LEU A 20 0.54 4.55 5.93
CA LEU A 20 0.05 4.30 4.58
C LEU A 20 1.11 3.71 3.65
N TYR A 21 2.39 4.05 3.87
CA TYR A 21 3.47 3.69 2.95
C TYR A 21 4.63 2.95 3.62
N THR A 22 5.16 1.97 2.89
CA THR A 22 6.40 1.28 3.25
C THR A 22 7.44 1.54 2.17
N LEU A 23 8.66 1.88 2.59
CA LEU A 23 9.79 2.01 1.68
C LEU A 23 10.35 0.62 1.38
N TYR A 24 10.28 0.21 0.11
CA TYR A 24 10.76 -1.08 -0.35
C TYR A 24 11.63 -0.90 -1.59
N LYS A 25 12.88 -1.36 -1.52
CA LYS A 25 13.90 -1.19 -2.58
C LYS A 25 14.01 0.25 -3.11
N GLY A 26 13.82 1.24 -2.23
CA GLY A 26 13.90 2.68 -2.57
C GLY A 26 12.61 3.30 -3.12
N VAL A 27 11.50 2.55 -3.17
CA VAL A 27 10.19 3.02 -3.65
C VAL A 27 9.14 2.95 -2.54
N TYR A 28 8.31 3.98 -2.40
CA TYR A 28 7.17 3.95 -1.47
C TYR A 28 6.02 3.15 -2.06
N LEU A 29 5.59 2.11 -1.35
CA LEU A 29 4.49 1.23 -1.73
C LEU A 29 3.34 1.35 -0.71
N PRO A 30 2.06 1.29 -1.14
CA PRO A 30 0.93 1.24 -0.21
C PRO A 30 1.02 0.03 0.74
N SER A 31 1.18 0.28 2.04
CA SER A 31 1.43 -0.76 3.05
C SER A 31 0.29 -1.78 3.16
N LEU A 32 -0.95 -1.34 2.95
CA LEU A 32 -2.13 -2.20 3.06
C LEU A 32 -2.26 -3.20 1.90
N LEU A 33 -1.73 -2.87 0.72
CA LEU A 33 -1.89 -3.68 -0.50
C LEU A 33 -0.69 -4.59 -0.77
N HIS A 34 0.47 -4.30 -0.17
CA HIS A 34 1.71 -5.03 -0.42
C HIS A 34 2.29 -5.64 0.87
N PRO A 35 1.62 -6.65 1.46
CA PRO A 35 2.18 -7.40 2.58
C PRO A 35 3.48 -8.10 2.18
N GLN A 36 4.34 -8.40 3.15
CA GLN A 36 5.69 -8.94 2.88
C GLN A 36 5.67 -10.23 2.06
N GLU A 37 4.65 -11.08 2.26
CA GLU A 37 4.46 -12.32 1.52
C GLU A 37 4.19 -12.06 0.04
N SER A 38 3.40 -11.02 -0.27
CA SER A 38 3.14 -10.59 -1.66
C SER A 38 4.40 -10.04 -2.31
N LEU A 39 5.21 -9.27 -1.57
CA LEU A 39 6.50 -8.76 -2.07
C LEU A 39 7.46 -9.89 -2.43
N LYS A 40 7.53 -10.93 -1.58
CA LYS A 40 8.33 -12.12 -1.88
C LYS A 40 7.80 -12.85 -3.13
N TYR A 41 6.48 -12.97 -3.26
CA TYR A 41 5.87 -13.58 -4.45
C TYR A 41 6.21 -12.82 -5.74
N TYR A 42 6.25 -11.49 -5.72
CA TYR A 42 6.67 -10.70 -6.89
C TYR A 42 8.12 -11.01 -7.33
N GLU A 43 9.02 -11.32 -6.40
CA GLU A 43 10.40 -11.69 -6.73
C GLU A 43 10.51 -13.10 -7.30
N ASP A 44 9.74 -14.04 -6.73
CA ASP A 44 9.78 -15.46 -7.10
C ASP A 44 8.84 -15.81 -8.27
N PHE A 45 8.09 -14.83 -8.78
CA PHE A 45 7.08 -15.05 -9.82
C PHE A 45 7.73 -15.64 -11.08
N THR A 46 7.21 -16.78 -11.52
CA THR A 46 7.67 -17.46 -12.74
C THR A 46 6.72 -17.15 -13.89
N PHE A 47 7.21 -16.38 -14.85
CA PHE A 47 6.49 -16.07 -16.09
C PHE A 47 6.40 -17.29 -17.00
N ARG A 48 5.31 -17.37 -17.75
CA ARG A 48 5.18 -18.27 -18.90
C ARG A 48 5.75 -17.60 -20.15
N PRO A 49 6.18 -18.38 -21.15
CA PRO A 49 6.75 -17.83 -22.38
C PRO A 49 5.81 -16.90 -23.17
N ASP A 50 4.49 -17.06 -22.99
CA ASP A 50 3.43 -16.37 -23.71
C ASP A 50 2.72 -15.29 -22.88
N ASP A 51 3.17 -15.03 -21.65
CA ASP A 51 2.62 -13.95 -20.83
C ASP A 51 2.92 -12.58 -21.45
N VAL A 52 1.93 -11.69 -21.44
CA VAL A 52 2.08 -10.29 -21.86
C VAL A 52 2.00 -9.40 -20.62
N LEU A 53 3.01 -8.56 -20.42
CA LEU A 53 3.06 -7.62 -19.31
C LEU A 53 2.58 -6.24 -19.77
N ILE A 54 1.67 -5.65 -19.00
CA ILE A 54 1.37 -4.23 -19.06
C ILE A 54 2.07 -3.57 -17.87
N VAL A 55 3.01 -2.68 -18.14
CA VAL A 55 3.81 -1.99 -17.11
C VAL A 55 3.55 -0.50 -17.24
N THR A 56 2.96 0.09 -16.21
CA THR A 56 2.60 1.51 -16.19
C THR A 56 3.03 2.19 -14.91
N TYR A 57 3.33 3.48 -15.02
CA TYR A 57 3.44 4.33 -13.85
C TYR A 57 2.03 4.68 -13.35
N PRO A 58 1.79 4.78 -12.02
CA PRO A 58 0.47 5.08 -11.51
C PRO A 58 -0.14 6.32 -12.18
N LYS A 59 -1.41 6.20 -12.59
CA LYS A 59 -2.20 7.25 -13.26
C LYS A 59 -1.86 7.54 -14.72
N SER A 60 -1.07 6.70 -15.39
CA SER A 60 -0.71 6.89 -16.81
C SER A 60 -1.75 6.39 -17.83
N GLY A 61 -2.93 5.92 -17.43
CA GLY A 61 -4.02 5.57 -18.36
C GLY A 61 -4.39 4.09 -18.43
N GLU A 62 -3.93 3.29 -17.46
CA GLU A 62 -4.54 2.00 -17.09
C GLU A 62 -5.32 2.16 -15.77
#